data_AF-A0A397SSG6-F1
#
_entry.id   AF-A0A397SSG6-F1
#
_cell.length_a   1.000
_cell.length_b   1.000
_cell.length_c   1.000
_cell.angle_alpha   90.00
_cell.angle_beta   90.00
_cell.angle_gamma   90.00
#
_symmetry.space_group_name_H-M   'P 1'
#
loop_
_entity.id
_entity.type
_entity.pdbx_description
1 polymer ?
#
loop_
_entity_poly.entity_id
_entity_poly.type
_entity_poly.pdbx_seq_one_letter_code
_entity_poly.pdbx_strand_id
1 'polypeptide(L)'
;MSKCNSMSDIRKAAEKASNLKEGLKQSLNPTITLLNDVFNRLQLKDKNFETFNAASELDIDILWNSILQIDSTLTKKFFKNI
;
A
#
# COMPACT_ATOMS: atom_id res chain seq x y z
N MET A 1 22.04 19.17 -2.27
CA MET A 1 20.94 18.23 -1.94
C MET A 1 21.46 17.26 -0.87
N SER A 2 20.83 17.18 0.31
CA SER A 2 21.21 16.15 1.29
C SER A 2 20.87 14.77 0.70
N LYS A 3 21.80 13.82 0.79
CA LYS A 3 21.57 12.47 0.27
C LYS A 3 20.41 11.81 1.02
N CYS A 4 19.51 11.17 0.28
CA CYS A 4 18.34 10.47 0.80
C CYS A 4 18.63 8.98 0.82
N ASN A 5 19.38 8.52 1.82
CA ASN A 5 19.99 7.18 1.84
C ASN A 5 19.21 6.17 2.68
N SER A 6 18.13 6.60 3.34
CA SER A 6 17.31 5.74 4.19
C SER A 6 15.82 5.93 3.89
N MET A 7 15.02 4.92 4.24
CA MET A 7 13.57 4.99 4.14
C MET A 7 12.98 6.12 4.99
N SER A 8 13.60 6.43 6.13
CA SER A 8 13.21 7.58 6.96
C SER A 8 13.48 8.91 6.28
N ASP A 9 14.58 9.05 5.54
CA ASP A 9 14.88 10.27 4.79
C ASP A 9 13.88 10.48 3.66
N ILE A 10 13.51 9.39 2.98
CA ILE A 10 12.51 9.41 1.90
C ILE A 10 11.16 9.87 2.45
N ARG A 11 10.73 9.36 3.61
CA ARG A 11 9.47 9.78 4.25
C ARG A 11 9.50 11.26 4.64
N LYS A 12 10.59 11.73 5.26
CA LYS A 12 10.74 13.15 5.61
C LYS A 12 10.77 14.07 4.37
N ALA A 13 11.33 13.59 3.26
CA ALA A 13 11.28 14.31 1.99
C ALA A 13 9.85 14.33 1.41
N ALA A 14 9.11 13.21 1.53
CA ALA A 14 7.73 13.10 1.09
C ALA A 14 6.76 14.01 1.87
N GLU A 15 7.01 14.22 3.17
CA GLU A 15 6.24 15.19 3.98
C GLU A 15 6.32 16.61 3.40
N LYS A 16 7.44 16.96 2.76
CA LYS A 16 7.68 18.29 2.16
C LYS A 16 7.22 18.39 0.71
N ALA A 17 6.92 17.25 0.06
CA ALA A 17 6.54 17.16 -1.33
C ALA A 17 5.21 16.41 -1.45
N SER A 18 4.10 17.14 -1.32
CA SER A 18 2.74 16.58 -1.30
C SER A 18 2.39 15.74 -2.54
N ASN A 19 3.03 16.01 -3.67
CA ASN A 19 2.86 15.27 -4.92
C ASN A 19 3.75 14.02 -5.05
N LEU A 20 4.75 13.83 -4.18
CA LEU A 20 5.70 12.73 -4.32
C LEU A 20 5.03 11.37 -4.19
N LYS A 21 4.10 11.22 -3.22
CA LYS A 21 3.34 9.97 -3.02
C LYS A 21 2.57 9.59 -4.28
N GLU A 22 1.87 10.55 -4.88
CA GLU A 22 1.06 10.30 -6.07
C GLU A 22 1.94 10.07 -7.31
N GLY A 23 3.02 10.85 -7.47
CA GLY A 23 3.97 10.67 -8.56
C GLY A 23 4.66 9.30 -8.54
N LEU A 24 5.00 8.79 -7.35
CA LEU A 24 5.54 7.44 -7.18
C LEU A 24 4.50 6.35 -7.50
N LYS A 25 3.24 6.53 -7.11
CA LYS A 25 2.18 5.59 -7.50
C LYS A 25 2.04 5.54 -9.03
N GLN A 26 1.97 6.71 -9.66
CA GLN A 26 1.84 6.81 -11.11
C GLN A 26 3.02 6.20 -11.86
N SER A 27 4.25 6.39 -11.37
CA SER A 27 5.44 5.82 -12.00
C SER A 27 5.49 4.29 -11.90
N LEU A 28 4.87 3.71 -10.89
CA LEU A 28 4.79 2.26 -10.68
C LEU A 28 3.61 1.59 -11.40
N ASN A 29 2.59 2.35 -11.80
CA ASN A 29 1.39 1.81 -12.46
C ASN A 29 1.70 0.90 -13.65
N PRO A 30 2.61 1.25 -14.59
CA PRO A 30 2.91 0.36 -15.73
C PRO A 30 3.45 -1.00 -15.28
N THR A 31 4.33 -1.01 -14.27
CA THR A 31 4.90 -2.25 -13.71
C THR A 31 3.83 -3.07 -13.00
N ILE A 32 2.94 -2.42 -12.24
CA ILE A 32 1.82 -3.09 -11.57
C ILE A 32 0.90 -3.74 -12.60
N THR A 33 0.52 -3.03 -13.66
CA THR A 33 -0.31 -3.58 -14.74
C THR A 33 0.34 -4.79 -15.40
N LEU A 34 1.64 -4.70 -15.73
CA LEU A 34 2.38 -5.83 -16.32
C LEU A 34 2.36 -7.06 -15.41
N LEU A 35 2.63 -6.87 -14.11
CA LEU A 35 2.62 -7.98 -13.16
C LEU A 35 1.22 -8.58 -13.02
N ASN A 36 0.19 -7.74 -12.91
CA ASN A 36 -1.20 -8.23 -12.84
C ASN A 36 -1.56 -9.07 -14.07
N ASP A 37 -1.19 -8.62 -15.27
CA ASP A 37 -1.42 -9.36 -16.51
C ASP A 37 -0.69 -10.71 -16.52
N VAL A 38 0.54 -10.76 -16.02
CA VAL A 38 1.29 -12.02 -15.88
C VAL A 38 0.58 -12.95 -14.90
N PHE A 39 0.25 -12.47 -13.69
CA PHE A 39 -0.38 -13.29 -12.66
C PHE A 39 -1.75 -13.82 -13.09
N ASN A 40 -2.60 -12.99 -13.70
CA ASN A 40 -3.93 -13.41 -14.12
C ASN A 40 -3.92 -14.49 -15.23
N ARG A 41 -2.79 -14.70 -15.91
CA ARG A 41 -2.60 -15.79 -16.88
C ARG A 41 -2.06 -17.08 -16.25
N LEU A 42 -1.51 -17.00 -15.05
CA LEU A 42 -0.97 -18.15 -14.34
C LEU A 42 -2.12 -18.98 -13.76
N GLN A 43 -1.88 -20.30 -13.72
CA GLN A 43 -2.77 -21.25 -13.10
C GLN A 43 -1.99 -22.18 -12.18
N LEU A 44 -2.59 -22.55 -11.05
CA LEU A 44 -2.08 -23.57 -10.16
C LEU A 44 -3.20 -24.57 -9.86
N LYS A 45 -3.01 -25.82 -10.28
CA LYS A 45 -4.02 -26.90 -10.12
C LYS A 45 -5.39 -26.48 -10.67
N ASP A 46 -5.39 -26.00 -11.92
CA ASP A 46 -6.59 -25.55 -12.64
C ASP A 46 -7.31 -24.34 -12.01
N LYS A 47 -6.66 -23.62 -11.09
CA LYS A 47 -7.15 -22.37 -10.51
C LYS A 47 -6.32 -21.20 -11.00
N ASN A 48 -6.98 -20.17 -11.52
CA ASN A 48 -6.33 -18.92 -11.87
C ASN A 48 -5.81 -18.22 -10.61
N PHE A 49 -4.68 -17.54 -10.73
CA PHE A 49 -4.33 -16.52 -9.74
C PHE A 49 -5.21 -15.29 -9.94
N GLU A 50 -5.48 -14.60 -8.84
CA GLU A 50 -6.24 -13.36 -8.82
C GLU A 50 -5.38 -12.23 -8.25
N THR A 51 -5.45 -11.08 -8.89
CA THR A 51 -4.81 -9.85 -8.42
C THR A 51 -5.85 -8.91 -7.83
N PHE A 52 -5.52 -8.25 -6.73
CA PHE A 52 -6.41 -7.30 -6.07
C PHE A 52 -5.81 -5.91 -6.07
N ASN A 53 -6.69 -4.90 -6.12
CA ASN A 53 -6.27 -3.52 -5.91
C ASN A 53 -5.82 -3.32 -4.46
N ALA A 54 -4.86 -2.42 -4.25
CA ALA A 54 -4.47 -2.01 -2.92
C ALA A 54 -5.68 -1.38 -2.19
N ALA A 55 -5.82 -1.70 -0.90
CA ALA A 55 -6.83 -1.10 -0.05
C ALA A 55 -6.64 0.43 0.02
N SER A 56 -7.75 1.16 -0.03
CA SER A 56 -7.72 2.60 0.22
C SER A 56 -7.48 2.88 1.71
N GLU A 57 -7.06 4.11 2.03
CA GLU A 57 -6.97 4.55 3.44
C GLU A 57 -8.32 4.42 4.15
N LEU A 58 -9.42 4.65 3.42
CA LEU A 58 -10.78 4.46 3.94
C LEU A 58 -11.07 3.00 4.25
N ASP A 59 -10.70 2.06 3.38
CA ASP A 59 -10.90 0.62 3.61
C ASP A 59 -10.14 0.16 4.87
N ILE A 60 -8.91 0.65 5.03
CA ILE A 60 -8.07 0.39 6.22
C ILE A 60 -8.72 0.98 7.48
N ASP A 61 -9.27 2.19 7.39
CA ASP A 61 -9.95 2.86 8.50
C ASP A 61 -11.23 2.13 8.90
N ILE A 62 -12.04 1.69 7.93
CA ILE A 62 -13.24 0.90 8.17
C ILE A 62 -12.87 -0.41 8.85
N LEU A 63 -11.87 -1.13 8.33
CA LEU A 63 -11.41 -2.38 8.93
C LEU A 63 -10.94 -2.15 10.37
N TRP A 64 -10.15 -1.11 10.61
CA TRP A 64 -9.66 -0.77 11.95
C TRP A 64 -10.81 -0.47 12.92
N ASN A 65 -11.81 0.30 12.48
CA ASN A 65 -12.96 0.62 13.31
C ASN A 65 -13.79 -0.63 13.65
N SER A 66 -13.95 -1.56 12.70
CA SER A 66 -14.59 -2.85 12.95
C SER A 66 -13.84 -3.68 13.98
N ILE A 67 -12.50 -3.68 13.95
CA ILE A 67 -11.66 -4.34 14.96
C ILE A 67 -11.87 -3.72 16.35
N LEU A 68 -11.93 -2.38 16.43
CA LEU A 68 -12.16 -1.68 17.70
C LEU A 68 -13.53 -1.95 18.32
N GLN A 69 -14.54 -2.34 17.52
CA GLN A 69 -15.83 -2.79 18.06
C GLN A 69 -15.72 -4.12 18.82
N ILE A 70 -14.73 -4.94 18.47
CA ILE A 70 -14.47 -6.23 19.13
C ILE A 70 -13.59 -6.01 20.36
N ASP A 71 -12.53 -5.20 20.21
CA ASP A 71 -11.60 -4.89 21.29
C ASP A 71 -11.21 -3.41 21.26
N SER A 72 -11.80 -2.64 22.17
CA SER A 72 -11.59 -1.20 22.31
C SER A 72 -10.28 -0.84 23.01
N THR A 73 -9.53 -1.83 23.53
CA THR A 73 -8.24 -1.59 24.20
C THR A 73 -7.09 -1.45 23.18
N LEU A 74 -7.32 -1.82 21.92
CA LEU A 74 -6.33 -1.77 20.86
C LEU A 74 -6.00 -0.33 20.44
N THR A 75 -4.75 -0.09 20.06
CA THR A 75 -4.29 1.23 19.58
C THR A 75 -3.77 1.15 18.15
N LYS A 76 -4.11 2.17 17.34
CA LYS A 76 -3.79 2.24 15.91
C LYS A 76 -2.28 2.40 15.61
N LYS A 77 -1.43 2.42 16.65
CA LYS A 77 0.03 2.51 16.51
C LYS A 77 0.61 1.37 15.67
N PHE A 78 -0.06 0.22 15.59
CA PHE A 78 0.37 -0.91 14.77
C PHE A 78 0.05 -0.76 13.27
N PHE A 79 -1.04 -0.08 12.90
CA PHE A 79 -1.50 0.01 11.51
C PHE A 79 -0.89 1.17 10.70
N LYS A 80 -0.38 2.22 11.36
CA LYS A 80 0.22 3.38 10.67
C LYS A 80 1.65 3.16 10.16
N ASN A 81 2.26 2.00 10.45
CA ASN A 81 3.65 1.69 10.10
C ASN A 81 3.78 0.70 8.92
N ILE A 82 2.65 0.21 8.39
CA ILE A 82 2.56 -0.55 7.14
C ILE A 82 2.22 0.42 6.03
#